data_AF-A0A534WZX4-F1
#
_entry.id   AF-A0A534WZX4-F1
#
_cell.length_a   1.000
_cell.length_b   1.000
_cell.length_c   1.000
_cell.angle_alpha   90.00
_cell.angle_beta   90.00
_cell.angle_gamma   90.00
#
_symmetry.space_group_name_H-M   'P 1'
#
loop_
_entity.id
_entity.type
_entity.pdbx_description
1 polymer ?
#
loop_
_entity_poly.entity_id
_entity_poly.type
_entity_poly.pdbx_seq_one_letter_code
_entity_poly.pdbx_strand_id
1 'polypeptide(L)'
;MGQALQASHSKVRVGRRYLEHGFLDAAMRLFCRNAILVEKRDWRLLVERLMERNRVPDAMFVCEVGNVPVPREQLLALGDGHLRRRAFESAVRFYELGDADRERWSLVVDLLTASPDQERRAIAIAERHLVGDGPIVELRAAGGDPYGR
;
A
#
# COMPACT_ATOMS: atom_id res chain seq x y z
N MET A 1 38.44 1.15 -12.71
CA MET A 1 37.13 0.58 -12.27
C MET A 1 37.14 -0.09 -10.90
N GLY A 2 38.24 -0.71 -10.41
CA GLY A 2 38.26 -1.43 -9.12
C GLY A 2 38.01 -0.60 -7.84
N GLN A 3 38.55 0.62 -7.74
CA GLN A 3 38.41 1.45 -6.53
C GLN A 3 36.96 1.95 -6.29
N ALA A 4 36.23 2.28 -7.36
CA ALA A 4 34.85 2.75 -7.25
C ALA A 4 33.92 1.64 -6.73
N LEU A 5 34.09 0.41 -7.20
CA LEU A 5 33.32 -0.74 -6.74
C LEU A 5 33.62 -1.07 -5.27
N GLN A 6 34.90 -1.05 -4.87
CA GLN A 6 35.31 -1.22 -3.47
C GLN A 6 34.72 -0.15 -2.54
N ALA A 7 34.71 1.12 -2.99
CA ALA A 7 34.08 2.20 -2.25
C ALA A 7 32.56 1.98 -2.10
N SER A 8 31.88 1.48 -3.14
CA SER A 8 30.45 1.17 -3.09
C SER A 8 30.13 0.00 -2.14
N HIS A 9 30.92 -1.08 -2.15
CA HIS A 9 30.78 -2.16 -1.14
C HIS A 9 30.99 -1.65 0.29
N SER A 10 31.97 -0.76 0.50
CA SER A 10 32.22 -0.15 1.80
C SER A 10 31.01 0.69 2.26
N LYS A 11 30.40 1.46 1.36
CA LYS A 11 29.18 2.23 1.64
C LYS A 11 28.01 1.33 2.03
N VAL A 12 27.79 0.22 1.33
CA VAL A 12 26.73 -0.75 1.70
C VAL A 12 27.00 -1.34 3.09
N ARG A 13 28.25 -1.70 3.40
CA ARG A 13 28.64 -2.21 4.72
C ARG A 13 28.37 -1.18 5.84
N VAL A 14 28.67 0.09 5.61
CA VAL A 14 28.34 1.18 6.56
C VAL A 14 26.82 1.36 6.68
N GLY A 15 26.08 1.27 5.56
CA GLY A 15 24.62 1.33 5.57
C GLY A 15 23.98 0.26 6.44
N ARG A 16 24.51 -0.98 6.42
CA ARG A 16 24.06 -2.06 7.32
C ARG A 16 24.27 -1.70 8.80
N ARG A 17 25.42 -1.11 9.15
CA ARG A 17 25.67 -0.65 10.53
C ARG A 17 24.70 0.46 10.95
N TYR A 18 24.41 1.41 10.06
CA TYR A 18 23.39 2.42 10.36
C TYR A 18 22.02 1.81 10.57
N LEU A 19 21.64 0.80 9.78
CA LEU A 19 20.38 0.09 9.94
C LEU A 19 20.31 -0.64 11.30
N GLU A 20 21.37 -1.35 11.68
CA GLU A 20 21.49 -2.02 12.99
C GLU A 20 21.34 -1.04 14.17
N HIS A 21 21.90 0.17 14.04
CA HIS A 21 21.78 1.22 15.06
C HIS A 21 20.48 2.05 14.96
N GLY A 22 19.61 1.77 13.99
CA GLY A 22 18.34 2.48 13.82
C GLY A 22 18.44 3.87 13.19
N PHE A 23 19.56 4.21 12.55
CA PHE A 23 19.73 5.44 11.75
C PHE A 23 19.18 5.23 10.33
N LEU A 24 17.85 5.15 10.23
CA LEU A 24 17.16 4.72 9.00
C LEU A 24 17.43 5.65 7.81
N ASP A 25 17.47 6.97 8.00
CA ASP A 25 17.73 7.92 6.90
C ASP A 25 19.15 7.77 6.32
N ALA A 26 20.13 7.56 7.20
CA ALA A 26 21.50 7.34 6.79
C ALA A 26 21.67 6.01 6.05
N ALA A 27 21.02 4.95 6.56
CA ALA A 27 20.98 3.64 5.91
C ALA A 27 20.32 3.73 4.53
N MET A 28 19.12 4.29 4.46
CA MET A 28 18.35 4.46 3.21
C MET A 28 19.14 5.24 2.17
N ARG A 29 19.74 6.38 2.54
CA ARG A 29 20.57 7.17 1.62
C ARG A 29 21.73 6.38 1.04
N LEU A 30 22.41 5.55 1.84
CA LEU A 30 23.52 4.73 1.37
C LEU A 30 23.03 3.56 0.51
N PHE A 31 21.91 2.93 0.88
CA PHE A 31 21.35 1.84 0.10
C PHE A 31 20.83 2.29 -1.26
N CYS A 32 20.01 3.35 -1.33
CA CYS A 32 19.45 3.85 -2.59
C CYS A 32 20.54 4.28 -3.59
N ARG A 33 21.63 4.90 -3.10
CA ARG A 33 22.77 5.29 -3.96
C ARG A 33 23.59 4.11 -4.48
N ASN A 34 23.43 2.92 -3.91
CA ASN A 34 24.20 1.73 -4.26
C ASN A 34 23.27 0.52 -4.47
N ALA A 35 22.04 0.75 -4.96
CA ALA A 35 20.95 -0.21 -4.89
C ALA A 35 21.27 -1.59 -5.49
N ILE A 36 22.06 -1.61 -6.57
CA ILE A 36 22.50 -2.83 -7.27
C ILE A 36 23.31 -3.77 -6.36
N LEU A 37 24.00 -3.23 -5.34
CA LEU A 37 24.87 -3.99 -4.44
C LEU A 37 24.20 -4.36 -3.11
N VAL A 38 23.01 -3.83 -2.84
CA VAL A 38 22.30 -4.07 -1.58
C VAL A 38 21.51 -5.37 -1.70
N GLU A 39 21.64 -6.24 -0.70
CA GLU A 39 20.97 -7.53 -0.73
C GLU A 39 19.50 -7.38 -0.35
N LYS A 40 18.62 -8.24 -0.90
CA LYS A 40 17.17 -8.24 -0.59
C LYS A 40 16.86 -8.35 0.91
N ARG A 41 17.74 -8.98 1.71
CA ARG A 41 17.56 -9.04 3.17
C ARG A 41 17.74 -7.68 3.84
N ASP A 42 18.66 -6.85 3.35
CA ASP A 42 18.93 -5.53 3.92
C ASP A 42 17.76 -4.58 3.62
N TRP A 43 17.22 -4.68 2.40
CA TRP A 43 16.01 -3.97 2.00
C TRP A 43 14.79 -4.35 2.85
N ARG A 44 14.54 -5.65 3.02
CA ARG A 44 13.43 -6.14 3.87
C ARG A 44 13.55 -5.65 5.32
N LEU A 45 14.76 -5.70 5.89
CA LEU A 45 14.99 -5.21 7.25
C LEU A 45 14.76 -3.69 7.33
N LEU A 46 15.19 -2.91 6.34
CA LEU A 46 14.91 -1.47 6.30
C LEU A 46 13.41 -1.19 6.24
N VAL A 47 12.65 -1.92 5.41
CA VAL A 47 11.17 -1.82 5.34
C VAL A 47 10.54 -2.11 6.70
N GLU A 48 10.93 -3.21 7.34
CA GLU A 48 10.43 -3.59 8.67
C GLU A 48 10.65 -2.46 9.69
N ARG A 49 11.87 -1.91 9.76
CA ARG A 49 12.19 -0.79 10.66
C ARG A 49 11.44 0.50 10.35
N LEU A 50 11.17 0.77 9.08
CA LEU A 50 10.36 1.94 8.68
C LEU A 50 8.90 1.74 9.08
N MET A 51 8.35 0.54 8.90
CA MET A 51 6.99 0.19 9.33
C MET A 51 6.82 0.25 10.85
N GLU A 52 7.79 -0.25 11.63
CA GLU A 52 7.82 -0.12 13.10
C GLU A 52 7.69 1.34 13.58
N ARG A 53 8.21 2.30 12.79
CA ARG A 53 8.15 3.74 13.09
C ARG A 53 7.01 4.47 12.36
N ASN A 54 6.08 3.72 11.78
CA ASN A 54 4.96 4.24 10.99
C ASN A 54 5.41 5.16 9.82
N ARG A 55 6.63 4.97 9.29
CA ARG A 55 7.18 5.70 8.13
C ARG A 55 6.75 5.03 6.82
N VAL A 56 5.44 4.89 6.63
CA VAL A 56 4.88 4.11 5.52
C VAL A 56 5.29 4.62 4.13
N PRO A 57 5.28 5.93 3.82
CA PRO A 57 5.74 6.41 2.51
C PRO A 57 7.17 5.97 2.17
N ASP A 58 8.08 6.05 3.14
CA ASP A 58 9.46 5.61 2.96
C ASP A 58 9.55 4.09 2.79
N ALA A 59 8.76 3.33 3.54
CA ALA A 59 8.70 1.87 3.41
C ALA A 59 8.25 1.46 1.99
N MET A 60 7.23 2.11 1.45
CA MET A 60 6.75 1.85 0.08
C MET A 60 7.81 2.19 -0.97
N PHE A 61 8.47 3.33 -0.83
CA PHE A 61 9.59 3.72 -1.70
C PHE A 61 10.73 2.69 -1.66
N VAL A 62 11.07 2.20 -0.47
CA VAL A 62 12.12 1.19 -0.31
C VAL A 62 11.70 -0.17 -0.89
N CYS A 63 10.43 -0.56 -0.78
CA CYS A 63 9.91 -1.77 -1.43
C CYS A 63 10.11 -1.72 -2.95
N GLU A 64 9.79 -0.58 -3.56
CA GLU A 64 9.96 -0.34 -5.00
C GLU A 64 11.44 -0.38 -5.41
N VAL A 65 12.28 0.42 -4.77
CA VAL A 65 13.72 0.52 -5.09
C VAL A 65 14.45 -0.80 -4.85
N GLY A 66 14.15 -1.47 -3.74
CA GLY A 66 14.78 -2.73 -3.35
C GLY A 66 14.21 -3.95 -4.06
N ASN A 67 13.12 -3.79 -4.83
CA ASN A 67 12.35 -4.87 -5.43
C ASN A 67 12.06 -5.98 -4.40
N VAL A 68 11.53 -5.56 -3.23
CA VAL A 68 11.12 -6.45 -2.14
C VAL A 68 9.61 -6.35 -1.92
N PRO A 69 8.96 -7.43 -1.43
CA PRO A 69 7.52 -7.44 -1.25
C PRO A 69 7.04 -6.32 -0.32
N VAL A 70 5.86 -5.78 -0.64
CA VAL A 70 5.13 -4.84 0.21
C VAL A 70 4.64 -5.55 1.48
N PRO A 71 4.75 -4.94 2.68
CA PRO A 71 4.32 -5.55 3.94
C PRO A 71 2.80 -5.47 4.12
N ARG A 72 2.06 -6.23 3.31
CA ARG A 72 0.59 -6.20 3.21
C ARG A 72 -0.11 -6.35 4.57
N GLU A 73 0.22 -7.38 5.33
CA GLU A 73 -0.40 -7.63 6.64
C GLU A 73 -0.26 -6.46 7.62
N GLN A 74 0.91 -5.79 7.63
CA GLN A 74 1.15 -4.65 8.51
C GLN A 74 0.33 -3.43 8.08
N LEU A 75 0.17 -3.21 6.77
CA LEU A 75 -0.69 -2.16 6.22
C LEU A 75 -2.16 -2.43 6.56
N LEU A 76 -2.63 -3.66 6.40
CA LEU A 76 -4.00 -4.03 6.76
C LEU A 76 -4.26 -3.81 8.25
N ALA A 77 -3.34 -4.22 9.12
CA ALA A 77 -3.45 -3.98 10.56
C ALA A 77 -3.49 -2.48 10.93
N LEU A 78 -2.72 -1.63 10.23
CA LEU A 78 -2.81 -0.17 10.37
C LEU A 78 -4.20 0.33 9.91
N GLY A 79 -4.69 -0.16 8.77
CA GLY A 79 -6.03 0.13 8.26
C GLY A 79 -7.13 -0.20 9.28
N ASP A 80 -7.10 -1.41 9.83
CA ASP A 80 -8.03 -1.88 10.87
C ASP A 80 -7.97 -1.00 12.13
N GLY A 81 -6.77 -0.53 12.50
CA GLY A 81 -6.57 0.41 13.60
C GLY A 81 -7.17 1.79 13.34
N HIS A 82 -7.05 2.31 12.12
CA HIS A 82 -7.64 3.59 11.72
C HIS A 82 -9.16 3.52 11.58
N LEU A 83 -9.67 2.41 11.06
CA LEU A 83 -11.12 2.19 10.90
C LEU A 83 -11.84 2.18 12.25
N ARG A 84 -11.27 1.50 13.27
CA ARG A 84 -11.80 1.51 14.65
C ARG A 84 -11.89 2.91 15.26
N ARG A 85 -11.01 3.82 14.84
CA ARG A 85 -11.00 5.23 15.29
C ARG A 85 -11.83 6.14 14.39
N ARG A 86 -12.59 5.58 13.44
CA ARG A 86 -13.35 6.29 12.39
C ARG A 86 -12.50 7.23 11.54
N ALA A 87 -11.20 6.94 11.41
CA ALA A 87 -10.28 7.67 10.53
C ALA A 87 -10.34 7.07 9.12
N PHE A 88 -11.48 7.25 8.44
CA PHE A 88 -11.80 6.58 7.17
C PHE A 88 -10.78 6.82 6.06
N GLU A 89 -10.31 8.06 5.86
CA GLU A 89 -9.29 8.40 4.87
C GLU A 89 -8.03 7.54 5.03
N SER A 90 -7.51 7.47 6.26
CA SER A 90 -6.31 6.70 6.56
C SER A 90 -6.55 5.20 6.40
N ALA A 91 -7.71 4.70 6.84
CA ALA A 91 -8.07 3.30 6.70
C ALA A 91 -8.12 2.88 5.23
N VAL A 92 -8.84 3.64 4.39
CA VAL A 92 -8.94 3.40 2.94
C VAL A 92 -7.56 3.38 2.30
N ARG A 93 -6.71 4.37 2.58
CA ARG A 93 -5.35 4.41 2.02
C ARG A 93 -4.52 3.17 2.38
N PHE A 94 -4.61 2.69 3.62
CA PHE A 94 -3.88 1.49 4.03
C PHE A 94 -4.45 0.22 3.43
N TYR A 95 -5.77 0.15 3.24
CA TYR A 95 -6.42 -0.96 2.56
C TYR A 95 -6.07 -1.02 1.06
N GLU A 96 -5.98 0.11 0.37
CA GLU A 96 -5.50 0.17 -1.02
C GLU A 96 -4.04 -0.31 -1.12
N LEU A 97 -3.16 0.17 -0.23
CA LEU A 97 -1.74 -0.24 -0.22
C LEU A 97 -1.54 -1.71 0.19
N GLY A 98 -2.37 -2.19 1.11
CA GLY A 98 -2.33 -3.55 1.63
C GLY A 98 -3.07 -4.58 0.78
N ASP A 99 -3.78 -4.13 -0.26
CA ASP A 99 -4.67 -4.95 -1.10
C ASP A 99 -5.72 -5.70 -0.25
N ALA A 100 -6.55 -4.90 0.45
CA ALA A 100 -7.55 -5.43 1.36
C ALA A 100 -8.61 -6.28 0.66
N ASP A 101 -9.05 -7.31 1.36
CA ASP A 101 -10.14 -8.17 0.94
C ASP A 101 -11.50 -7.45 0.92
N ARG A 102 -12.46 -8.13 0.31
CA ARG A 102 -13.84 -7.67 0.19
C ARG A 102 -14.50 -7.41 1.56
N GLU A 103 -14.15 -8.19 2.59
CA GLU A 103 -14.78 -8.07 3.91
C GLU A 103 -14.42 -6.74 4.57
N ARG A 104 -13.15 -6.33 4.49
CA ARG A 104 -12.69 -5.03 4.97
C ARG A 104 -13.35 -3.87 4.22
N TRP A 105 -13.50 -3.98 2.90
CA TRP A 105 -14.19 -2.96 2.11
C TRP A 105 -15.69 -2.88 2.45
N SER A 106 -16.35 -4.01 2.69
CA SER A 106 -17.75 -4.04 3.15
C SER A 106 -17.90 -3.32 4.48
N LEU A 107 -16.99 -3.56 5.43
CA LEU A 107 -17.02 -2.88 6.73
C LEU A 107 -16.86 -1.35 6.61
N VAL A 108 -16.03 -0.87 5.68
CA VAL A 108 -15.92 0.57 5.40
C VAL A 108 -17.26 1.14 4.93
N VAL A 109 -17.93 0.46 4.00
CA VAL A 109 -19.23 0.90 3.47
C VAL A 109 -20.31 0.87 4.55
N ASP A 110 -20.37 -0.18 5.36
CA ASP A 110 -21.34 -0.29 6.47
C ASP A 110 -21.17 0.87 7.47
N LEU A 111 -19.92 1.24 7.78
CA LEU A 111 -19.65 2.34 8.70
C LEU A 111 -19.94 3.72 8.09
N LEU A 112 -19.75 3.90 6.78
CA LEU A 112 -20.11 5.15 6.09
C LEU A 112 -21.62 5.31 5.98
N THR A 113 -22.36 4.23 5.68
CA THR A 113 -23.83 4.27 5.53
C THR A 113 -24.58 4.49 6.84
N ALA A 114 -23.89 4.41 7.99
CA ALA A 114 -24.42 4.86 9.28
C ALA A 114 -24.66 6.39 9.34
N SER A 115 -24.19 7.16 8.36
CA SER A 115 -24.46 8.60 8.23
C SER A 115 -24.87 8.96 6.79
N PRO A 116 -26.08 9.53 6.56
CA PRO A 116 -26.53 9.92 5.22
C PRO A 116 -25.59 10.89 4.49
N ASP A 117 -24.86 11.73 5.22
CA ASP A 117 -23.92 12.69 4.63
C ASP A 117 -22.72 12.03 3.93
N GLN A 118 -22.49 10.74 4.19
CA GLN A 118 -21.39 9.97 3.60
C GLN A 118 -21.83 9.13 2.39
N GLU A 119 -23.07 9.27 1.92
CA GLU A 119 -23.63 8.46 0.81
C GLU A 119 -22.71 8.42 -0.41
N ARG A 120 -22.31 9.60 -0.93
CA ARG A 120 -21.43 9.68 -2.12
C ARG A 120 -20.11 8.94 -1.92
N ARG A 121 -19.56 8.98 -0.71
CA ARG A 121 -18.31 8.31 -0.36
C ARG A 121 -18.50 6.79 -0.26
N ALA A 122 -19.59 6.35 0.35
CA ALA A 122 -19.94 4.93 0.45
C ALA A 122 -20.11 4.31 -0.95
N ILE A 123 -20.81 5.01 -1.85
CA ILE A 123 -20.98 4.61 -3.25
C ILE A 123 -19.63 4.48 -3.95
N ALA A 124 -18.77 5.50 -3.87
CA ALA A 124 -17.47 5.48 -4.54
C ALA A 124 -16.55 4.33 -4.07
N ILE A 125 -16.58 3.99 -2.77
CA ILE A 125 -15.82 2.85 -2.23
C ILE A 125 -16.43 1.53 -2.71
N ALA A 126 -17.76 1.40 -2.70
CA ALA A 126 -18.44 0.20 -3.18
C ALA A 126 -18.16 -0.06 -4.67
N GLU A 127 -18.27 0.96 -5.51
CA GLU A 127 -17.97 0.88 -6.95
C GLU A 127 -16.53 0.43 -7.21
N ARG A 128 -15.56 0.98 -6.46
CA ARG A 128 -14.14 0.68 -6.68
C ARG A 128 -13.71 -0.71 -6.19
N HIS A 129 -14.31 -1.19 -5.10
CA HIS A 129 -13.74 -2.33 -4.36
C HIS A 129 -14.71 -3.49 -4.10
N LEU A 130 -16.02 -3.29 -4.26
CA LEU A 130 -17.04 -4.31 -3.94
C LEU A 130 -17.87 -4.73 -5.14
N VAL A 131 -18.05 -3.83 -6.09
CA VAL A 131 -18.61 -4.10 -7.41
C VAL A 131 -17.42 -4.44 -8.29
N GLY A 132 -17.27 -5.71 -8.66
CA GLY A 132 -16.21 -6.09 -9.60
C GLY A 132 -16.42 -5.41 -10.94
N ASP A 133 -15.35 -5.28 -11.74
CA ASP A 133 -15.44 -5.18 -13.20
C ASP A 133 -16.05 -6.49 -13.75
N GLY A 134 -17.30 -6.77 -13.40
CA GLY A 134 -18.11 -7.73 -14.12
C GLY A 134 -18.37 -7.14 -15.51
N PRO A 135 -18.39 -7.97 -16.57
CA PRO A 135 -18.65 -7.46 -17.91
C PRO A 135 -19.93 -6.63 -17.85
N ILE A 136 -19.86 -5.41 -18.38
CA ILE A 136 -21.05 -4.62 -18.72
C ILE A 136 -21.88 -5.56 -19.58
N VAL A 137 -22.87 -6.21 -18.98
CA VAL A 137 -23.93 -6.86 -19.73
C VAL A 137 -24.62 -5.68 -20.37
N GLU A 138 -24.27 -5.40 -21.63
CA GLU A 138 -25.08 -4.55 -22.48
C GLU A 138 -26.49 -5.10 -22.35
N LEU A 139 -27.32 -4.39 -21.57
CA LEU A 139 -28.76 -4.44 -21.68
C LEU A 139 -29.05 -3.95 -23.10
N ARG A 140 -28.85 -4.84 -24.08
CA ARG A 140 -29.49 -4.72 -25.38
C ARG A 140 -30.95 -4.70 -25.05
N ALA A 141 -31.50 -3.49 -25.13
CA ALA A 141 -32.91 -3.23 -25.23
C ALA A 141 -33.47 -4.24 -26.22
N ALA A 142 -34.12 -5.28 -25.69
CA ALA A 142 -35.13 -5.98 -26.44
C ALA A 142 -36.20 -4.93 -26.67
N GLY A 143 -36.14 -4.31 -27.84
CA GLY A 143 -37.24 -3.52 -28.39
C GLY A 143 -38.46 -4.41 -28.51
N GLY A 144 -39.19 -4.53 -27.41
CA GLY A 144 -40.57 -4.98 -27.36
C GLY A 144 -41.39 -3.71 -27.21
N ASP A 145 -41.95 -3.27 -28.33
CA ASP A 145 -42.94 -2.21 -28.41
C ASP A 145 -44.10 -2.48 -27.42
N PRO A 146 -44.33 -1.65 -26.39
CA PRO A 146 -45.47 -1.81 -25.50
C PRO A 146 -46.80 -1.31 -26.10
N TYR A 147 -46.82 -0.79 -27.33
CA TYR A 147 -48.03 -0.33 -28.01
C TYR A 147 -48.08 -0.79 -29.46
N GLY A 148 -48.31 -2.10 -29.65
CA GLY A 148 -48.73 -2.64 -30.92
C GLY A 148 -49.95 -1.91 -31.49
N ARG A 149 -49.82 -1.50 -32.76
CA ARG A 149 -50.92 -1.19 -33.68
C ARG A 149 -50.72 -1.94 -34.99
#